data_AF-A0A1G5JIR5-F1
#
_entry.id   AF-A0A1G5JIR5-F1
#
_cell.length_a   1.000
_cell.length_b   1.000
_cell.length_c   1.000
_cell.angle_alpha   90.00
_cell.angle_beta   90.00
_cell.angle_gamma   90.00
#
_symmetry.space_group_name_H-M   'P 1'
#
loop_
_entity.id
_entity.type
_entity.pdbx_description
1 polymer ?
#
loop_
_entity_poly.entity_id
_entity_poly.type
_entity_poly.pdbx_seq_one_letter_code
_entity_poly.pdbx_strand_id
1 'polypeptide(L)'
;MKYLTKEWYDTCQQTGLHFGLRVHKGAGALDEALFQRLYKRKGKEHVKQEREIYDTDPRFMLESDGQVMTRADKAFSGEEITVEDQMVYHMPPEERAHIEKLIAEYDVRPAFDEKQCKDKYKEAMEWNFQYHAEKLPADILKQIADIRVFALGYCTSEVMQQLKKKSAENTQEMERIGQEYREAMVNQNIADDVHRLVQFHDCKVTELLHADNLVINFDNRGGFTEMNKLTLIAPEILKQEGEVVGSHWLYQELYRIDQGYELHVLLDGEPMPELIVSCTDIIAETE
;
A
#
# COMPACT_ATOMS: atom_id res chain seq x y z
N MET A 1 -0.43 -20.00 16.60
CA MET A 1 -0.59 -18.63 17.13
C MET A 1 -0.63 -17.73 15.91
N LYS A 2 -1.59 -16.82 15.80
CA LYS A 2 -1.75 -15.94 14.62
C LYS A 2 -0.99 -14.63 14.85
N TYR A 3 -0.34 -14.07 13.84
CA TYR A 3 0.56 -12.91 13.97
C TYR A 3 0.09 -11.68 13.19
N LEU A 4 -0.23 -11.86 11.91
CA LEU A 4 -0.72 -10.85 10.97
C LEU A 4 -2.24 -10.67 11.12
N THR A 5 -2.65 -10.27 12.32
CA THR A 5 -4.06 -10.05 12.67
C THR A 5 -4.56 -8.66 12.24
N LYS A 6 -5.86 -8.42 12.38
CA LYS A 6 -6.47 -7.08 12.21
C LYS A 6 -5.83 -6.04 13.11
N GLU A 7 -5.59 -6.38 14.37
CA GLU A 7 -4.97 -5.47 15.35
C GLU A 7 -3.53 -5.13 14.97
N TRP A 8 -2.78 -6.10 14.44
CA TRP A 8 -1.45 -5.85 13.89
C TRP A 8 -1.53 -4.91 12.69
N TYR A 9 -2.45 -5.15 11.75
CA TYR A 9 -2.64 -4.27 10.60
C TYR A 9 -3.02 -2.84 11.02
N ASP A 10 -3.96 -2.68 11.94
CA ASP A 10 -4.34 -1.36 12.48
C ASP A 10 -3.16 -0.65 13.15
N THR A 11 -2.26 -1.40 13.77
CA THR A 11 -1.02 -0.87 14.34
C THR A 11 -0.07 -0.41 13.24
N CYS A 12 0.07 -1.17 12.14
CA CYS A 12 0.84 -0.80 10.96
C CYS A 12 0.33 0.52 10.34
N GLN A 13 -0.99 0.69 10.23
CA GLN A 13 -1.60 1.94 9.71
C GLN A 13 -1.34 3.16 10.61
N GLN A 14 -0.94 2.94 11.87
CA GLN A 14 -0.60 3.98 12.82
C GLN A 14 0.92 4.12 13.02
N THR A 15 1.73 3.57 12.13
CA THR A 15 3.14 3.94 12.03
C THR A 15 3.25 5.24 11.23
N GLY A 16 4.22 6.09 11.58
CA GLY A 16 4.46 7.32 10.81
C GLY A 16 3.35 8.39 10.90
N LEU A 17 2.49 8.39 11.93
CA LEU A 17 1.40 9.39 12.12
C LEU A 17 1.86 10.87 12.09
N HIS A 18 3.16 11.10 12.27
CA HIS A 18 3.77 12.43 12.27
C HIS A 18 4.30 12.87 10.89
N PHE A 19 4.31 11.98 9.89
CA PHE A 19 4.82 12.28 8.55
C PHE A 19 3.95 13.32 7.86
N GLY A 20 4.61 14.21 7.09
CA GLY A 20 3.95 15.33 6.42
C GLY A 20 3.53 16.49 7.34
N LEU A 21 3.56 16.32 8.66
CA LEU A 21 3.15 17.37 9.61
C LEU A 21 4.28 18.37 9.90
N ARG A 22 3.88 19.60 10.20
CA ARG A 22 4.76 20.69 10.67
C ARG A 22 4.17 21.39 11.87
N VAL A 23 5.03 21.83 12.79
CA VAL A 23 4.59 22.61 13.94
C VAL A 23 4.16 24.01 13.52
N HIS A 24 2.99 24.45 13.98
CA HIS A 24 2.49 25.81 13.76
C HIS A 24 1.89 26.40 15.03
N LYS A 25 2.33 27.60 15.44
CA LYS A 25 1.89 28.25 16.70
C LYS A 25 0.39 28.48 16.77
N GLY A 26 -0.25 28.77 15.62
CA GLY A 26 -1.69 28.97 15.53
C GLY A 26 -2.53 27.69 15.51
N ALA A 27 -1.92 26.49 15.46
CA ALA A 27 -2.68 25.23 15.41
C ALA A 27 -3.32 24.85 16.77
N GLY A 28 -3.01 25.58 17.84
CA GLY A 28 -3.58 25.36 19.17
C GLY A 28 -4.94 26.02 19.40
N ALA A 29 -5.54 26.63 18.37
CA ALA A 29 -6.83 27.28 18.46
C ALA A 29 -7.66 27.03 17.18
N LEU A 30 -8.98 27.08 17.33
CA LEU A 30 -9.91 27.10 16.20
C LEU A 30 -9.88 28.51 15.57
N ASP A 31 -9.08 28.66 14.51
CA ASP A 31 -8.85 29.94 13.82
C ASP A 31 -9.21 29.81 12.33
N GLU A 32 -10.38 30.34 11.97
CA GLU A 32 -10.89 30.30 10.60
C GLU A 32 -10.00 31.08 9.61
N ALA A 33 -9.41 32.20 10.04
CA ALA A 33 -8.55 33.00 9.19
C ALA A 33 -7.21 32.28 8.92
N LEU A 34 -6.70 31.56 9.90
CA LEU A 34 -5.56 30.65 9.72
C LEU A 34 -5.92 29.53 8.75
N PHE A 35 -7.01 28.81 8.98
CA PHE A 35 -7.44 27.70 8.12
C PHE A 35 -7.58 28.15 6.66
N GLN A 36 -8.35 29.19 6.39
CA GLN A 36 -8.58 29.68 5.02
C GLN A 36 -7.28 30.10 4.31
N ARG A 37 -6.35 30.71 5.05
CA ARG A 37 -5.03 31.08 4.50
C ARG A 37 -4.20 29.86 4.14
N LEU A 38 -4.14 28.86 5.04
CA LEU A 38 -3.39 27.62 4.82
C LEU A 38 -4.01 26.79 3.69
N TYR A 39 -5.34 26.65 3.68
CA TYR A 39 -6.10 25.94 2.67
C TYR A 39 -5.85 26.54 1.28
N LYS A 40 -5.97 27.87 1.15
CA LYS A 40 -5.70 28.57 -0.12
C LYS A 40 -4.25 28.37 -0.58
N ARG A 41 -3.28 28.36 0.33
CA ARG A 41 -1.88 28.10 -0.02
C ARG A 41 -1.70 26.66 -0.51
N LYS A 42 -2.22 25.68 0.23
CA LYS A 42 -2.12 24.26 -0.11
C LYS A 42 -2.83 23.92 -1.41
N GLY A 43 -4.01 24.49 -1.67
CA GLY A 43 -4.70 24.35 -2.95
C GLY A 43 -3.91 24.91 -4.13
N LYS A 44 -3.18 26.04 -3.95
CA LYS A 44 -2.27 26.56 -5.00
C LYS A 44 -1.06 25.65 -5.22
N GLU A 45 -0.47 25.12 -4.14
CA GLU A 45 0.63 24.14 -4.21
C GLU A 45 0.18 22.88 -4.96
N HIS A 46 -1.01 22.35 -4.64
CA HIS A 46 -1.59 21.19 -5.31
C HIS A 46 -1.84 21.44 -6.81
N VAL A 47 -2.53 22.54 -7.17
CA VAL A 47 -2.76 22.88 -8.59
C VAL A 47 -1.46 23.03 -9.36
N LYS A 48 -0.42 23.61 -8.73
CA LYS A 48 0.89 23.73 -9.34
C LYS A 48 1.52 22.35 -9.60
N GLN A 49 1.51 21.47 -8.59
CA GLN A 49 2.06 20.11 -8.70
C GLN A 49 1.31 19.28 -9.76
N GLU A 50 -0.02 19.31 -9.76
CA GLU A 50 -0.84 18.61 -10.76
C GLU A 50 -0.57 19.13 -12.17
N ARG A 51 -0.35 20.45 -12.32
CA ARG A 51 0.03 21.02 -13.61
C ARG A 51 1.42 20.58 -14.03
N GLU A 52 2.40 20.54 -13.13
CA GLU A 52 3.76 20.05 -13.44
C GLU A 52 3.71 18.57 -13.89
N ILE A 53 2.92 17.73 -13.22
CA ILE A 53 2.69 16.33 -13.62
C ILE A 53 2.01 16.28 -14.99
N TYR A 54 0.95 17.08 -15.19
CA TYR A 54 0.25 17.16 -16.47
C TYR A 54 1.21 17.56 -17.60
N ASP A 55 2.06 18.55 -17.38
CA ASP A 55 2.99 19.08 -18.38
C ASP A 55 4.24 18.19 -18.59
N THR A 56 4.38 17.08 -17.86
CA THR A 56 5.50 16.14 -18.01
C THR A 56 5.36 15.32 -19.29
N ASP A 57 6.22 15.57 -20.28
CA ASP A 57 6.20 14.91 -21.59
C ASP A 57 6.78 13.49 -21.53
N PRO A 58 5.97 12.41 -21.71
CA PRO A 58 6.42 11.03 -21.56
C PRO A 58 7.55 10.64 -22.52
N ARG A 59 7.86 11.44 -23.54
CA ARG A 59 9.06 11.24 -24.38
C ARG A 59 10.36 11.20 -23.58
N PHE A 60 10.44 11.85 -22.42
CA PHE A 60 11.63 11.77 -21.56
C PHE A 60 11.96 10.31 -21.19
N MET A 61 10.96 9.42 -21.14
CA MET A 61 11.16 8.01 -20.79
C MET A 61 11.99 7.27 -21.85
N LEU A 62 11.87 7.66 -23.13
CA LEU A 62 12.64 7.08 -24.23
C LEU A 62 14.15 7.40 -24.13
N GLU A 63 14.53 8.45 -23.41
CA GLU A 63 15.94 8.82 -23.18
C GLU A 63 16.67 7.83 -22.26
N SER A 64 15.93 6.92 -21.62
CA SER A 64 16.50 5.86 -20.77
C SER A 64 17.13 4.73 -21.59
N ASP A 65 16.69 4.52 -22.83
CA ASP A 65 17.22 3.47 -23.69
C ASP A 65 18.70 3.73 -24.05
N GLY A 66 19.55 2.73 -23.82
CA GLY A 66 21.00 2.86 -23.99
C GLY A 66 21.72 3.52 -22.81
N GLN A 67 21.03 3.85 -21.71
CA GLN A 67 21.69 4.34 -20.51
C GLN A 67 22.51 3.23 -19.84
N VAL A 68 23.70 3.63 -19.37
CA VAL A 68 24.54 2.76 -18.54
C VAL A 68 24.02 2.83 -17.10
N MET A 69 23.51 1.71 -16.61
CA MET A 69 23.00 1.55 -15.27
C MET A 69 23.96 0.70 -14.43
N THR A 70 24.06 1.01 -13.14
CA THR A 70 24.78 0.17 -12.18
C THR A 70 23.82 -0.87 -11.63
N ARG A 71 24.28 -2.11 -11.52
CA ARG A 71 23.53 -3.17 -10.85
C ARG A 71 23.12 -2.75 -9.43
N ALA A 72 21.85 -2.96 -9.07
CA ALA A 72 21.30 -2.49 -7.80
C ALA A 72 22.04 -3.07 -6.58
N ASP A 73 22.38 -4.37 -6.58
CA ASP A 73 23.14 -5.02 -5.50
C ASP A 73 24.49 -4.34 -5.24
N LYS A 74 25.12 -3.79 -6.28
CA LYS A 74 26.39 -3.05 -6.19
C LYS A 74 26.21 -1.58 -5.87
N ALA A 75 25.19 -0.92 -6.42
CA ALA A 75 24.89 0.48 -6.12
C ALA A 75 24.66 0.71 -4.61
N PHE A 76 24.16 -0.31 -3.91
CA PHE A 76 23.88 -0.26 -2.47
C PHE A 76 24.91 -0.97 -1.58
N SER A 77 25.96 -1.60 -2.14
CA SER A 77 26.94 -2.34 -1.33
C SER A 77 28.00 -1.46 -0.65
N GLY A 78 28.19 -0.22 -1.14
CA GLY A 78 29.26 0.68 -0.67
C GLY A 78 30.65 0.28 -1.16
N GLU A 79 30.76 -0.71 -2.05
CA GLU A 79 32.00 -1.12 -2.72
C GLU A 79 32.32 -0.21 -3.91
N GLU A 80 33.56 -0.24 -4.40
CA GLU A 80 33.96 0.47 -5.61
C GLU A 80 33.26 -0.14 -6.85
N ILE A 81 32.55 0.69 -7.61
CA ILE A 81 31.81 0.27 -8.81
C ILE A 81 32.79 0.12 -9.97
N THR A 82 32.89 -1.08 -10.53
CA THR A 82 33.72 -1.38 -11.70
C THR A 82 32.91 -1.35 -12.99
N VAL A 83 33.59 -1.41 -14.15
CA VAL A 83 32.91 -1.48 -15.47
C VAL A 83 32.11 -2.78 -15.62
N GLU A 84 32.48 -3.85 -14.94
CA GLU A 84 31.73 -5.13 -14.96
C GLU A 84 30.41 -5.06 -14.18
N ASP A 85 30.28 -4.08 -13.27
CA ASP A 85 29.05 -3.82 -12.52
C ASP A 85 28.06 -2.92 -13.29
N GLN A 86 28.45 -2.50 -14.50
CA GLN A 86 27.65 -1.68 -15.40
C GLN A 86 26.93 -2.54 -16.43
N MET A 87 25.66 -2.23 -16.66
CA MET A 87 24.85 -2.80 -17.73
C MET A 87 24.28 -1.68 -18.59
N VAL A 88 24.12 -1.93 -19.88
CA VAL A 88 23.38 -1.02 -20.76
C VAL A 88 21.93 -1.46 -20.70
N TYR A 89 21.06 -0.56 -20.24
CA TYR A 89 19.63 -0.82 -20.30
C TYR A 89 19.16 -0.72 -21.75
N HIS A 90 18.51 -1.78 -22.22
CA HIS A 90 17.88 -1.83 -23.53
C HIS A 90 16.38 -1.94 -23.34
N MET A 91 15.66 -0.93 -23.80
CA MET A 91 14.22 -0.84 -23.62
C MET A 91 13.51 -1.98 -24.36
N PRO A 92 12.73 -2.83 -23.66
CA PRO A 92 11.94 -3.87 -24.29
C PRO A 92 10.93 -3.30 -25.30
N PRO A 93 10.58 -4.02 -26.38
CA PRO A 93 9.60 -3.56 -27.36
C PRO A 93 8.22 -3.24 -26.75
N GLU A 94 7.80 -3.99 -25.74
CA GLU A 94 6.52 -3.79 -25.05
C GLU A 94 6.51 -2.47 -24.26
N GLU A 95 7.60 -2.17 -23.55
CA GLU A 95 7.76 -0.91 -22.83
C GLU A 95 7.80 0.28 -23.79
N ARG A 96 8.53 0.16 -24.91
CA ARG A 96 8.53 1.18 -25.96
C ARG A 96 7.13 1.43 -26.51
N ALA A 97 6.39 0.37 -26.85
CA ALA A 97 5.03 0.49 -27.36
C ALA A 97 4.08 1.14 -26.34
N HIS A 98 4.27 0.85 -25.04
CA HIS A 98 3.54 1.52 -23.97
C HIS A 98 3.86 3.03 -23.92
N ILE A 99 5.13 3.41 -23.99
CA ILE A 99 5.55 4.83 -23.99
C ILE A 99 5.01 5.54 -25.24
N GLU A 100 5.06 4.92 -26.41
CA GLU A 100 4.48 5.47 -27.65
C GLU A 100 2.97 5.74 -27.52
N LYS A 101 2.25 4.85 -26.82
CA LYS A 101 0.83 5.07 -26.49
C LYS A 101 0.65 6.28 -25.55
N LEU A 102 1.46 6.40 -24.50
CA LEU A 102 1.43 7.56 -23.59
C LEU A 102 1.71 8.87 -24.33
N ILE A 103 2.64 8.86 -25.29
CA ILE A 103 2.95 10.01 -26.15
C ILE A 103 1.73 10.38 -27.01
N ALA A 104 1.09 9.41 -27.64
CA ALA A 104 -0.10 9.66 -28.45
C ALA A 104 -1.25 10.25 -27.61
N GLU A 105 -1.46 9.75 -26.39
CA GLU A 105 -2.43 10.29 -25.43
C GLU A 105 -2.04 11.71 -24.98
N TYR A 106 -0.75 11.95 -24.74
CA TYR A 106 -0.19 13.25 -24.36
C TYR A 106 -0.40 14.31 -25.44
N ASP A 107 -0.23 13.96 -26.72
CA ASP A 107 -0.31 14.92 -27.82
C ASP A 107 -1.75 15.37 -28.13
N VAL A 108 -2.74 14.51 -27.89
CA VAL A 108 -4.16 14.79 -28.21
C VAL A 108 -4.97 15.29 -27.01
N ARG A 109 -4.38 15.34 -25.82
CA ARG A 109 -5.08 15.72 -24.59
C ARG A 109 -5.61 17.16 -24.64
N PRO A 110 -6.68 17.46 -23.87
CA PRO A 110 -7.18 18.83 -23.75
C PRO A 110 -6.20 19.76 -23.02
N ALA A 111 -6.56 21.02 -22.84
CA ALA A 111 -5.82 21.89 -21.92
C ALA A 111 -6.05 21.43 -20.46
N PHE A 112 -5.07 21.66 -19.58
CA PHE A 112 -5.20 21.37 -18.16
C PHE A 112 -6.42 22.09 -17.54
N ASP A 113 -7.34 21.32 -16.97
CA ASP A 113 -8.54 21.84 -16.31
C ASP A 113 -8.26 22.19 -14.84
N GLU A 114 -7.89 23.45 -14.61
CA GLU A 114 -7.63 23.96 -13.27
C GLU A 114 -8.87 23.94 -12.37
N LYS A 115 -10.08 24.04 -12.93
CA LYS A 115 -11.31 23.99 -12.14
C LYS A 115 -11.53 22.57 -11.63
N GLN A 116 -11.46 21.57 -12.51
CA GLN A 116 -11.57 20.17 -12.12
C GLN A 116 -10.53 19.78 -11.08
N CYS A 117 -9.28 20.24 -11.23
CA CYS A 117 -8.22 20.02 -10.24
C CYS A 117 -8.60 20.58 -8.85
N LYS A 118 -9.16 21.80 -8.78
CA LYS A 118 -9.61 22.40 -7.51
C LYS A 118 -10.81 21.68 -6.90
N ASP A 119 -11.73 21.19 -7.73
CA ASP A 119 -12.89 20.43 -7.28
C ASP A 119 -12.43 19.09 -6.66
N LYS A 120 -11.54 18.35 -7.33
CA LYS A 120 -10.90 17.13 -6.79
C LYS A 120 -10.12 17.39 -5.50
N TYR A 121 -9.38 18.50 -5.44
CA TYR A 121 -8.66 18.89 -4.22
C TYR A 121 -9.61 19.08 -3.04
N LYS A 122 -10.76 19.70 -3.27
CA LYS A 122 -11.78 19.90 -2.23
C LYS A 122 -12.31 18.57 -1.72
N GLU A 123 -12.69 17.65 -2.62
CA GLU A 123 -13.16 16.30 -2.28
C GLU A 123 -12.11 15.53 -1.47
N ALA A 124 -10.85 15.56 -1.92
CA ALA A 124 -9.74 14.92 -1.21
C ALA A 124 -9.52 15.51 0.21
N MET A 125 -9.70 16.82 0.38
CA MET A 125 -9.59 17.45 1.71
C MET A 125 -10.75 17.07 2.62
N GLU A 126 -11.98 16.99 2.12
CA GLU A 126 -13.14 16.53 2.90
C GLU A 126 -12.93 15.10 3.39
N TRP A 127 -12.44 14.22 2.52
CA TRP A 127 -12.08 12.85 2.89
C TRP A 127 -10.95 12.82 3.94
N ASN A 128 -9.87 13.59 3.74
CA ASN A 128 -8.76 13.65 4.71
C ASN A 128 -9.21 14.12 6.10
N PHE A 129 -10.18 15.04 6.18
CA PHE A 129 -10.73 15.49 7.46
C PHE A 129 -11.44 14.36 8.20
N GLN A 130 -12.27 13.59 7.48
CA GLN A 130 -13.00 12.45 8.04
C GLN A 130 -12.02 11.34 8.45
N TYR A 131 -11.11 10.99 7.54
CA TYR A 131 -10.09 9.96 7.78
C TYR A 131 -9.30 10.22 9.07
N HIS A 132 -8.79 11.45 9.27
CA HIS A 132 -8.06 11.77 10.49
C HIS A 132 -8.96 11.82 11.73
N ALA A 133 -10.23 12.24 11.60
CA ALA A 133 -11.17 12.24 12.72
C ALA A 133 -11.50 10.82 13.21
N GLU A 134 -11.47 9.83 12.31
CA GLU A 134 -11.81 8.43 12.63
C GLU A 134 -10.59 7.61 13.04
N LYS A 135 -9.45 7.79 12.37
CA LYS A 135 -8.28 6.90 12.53
C LYS A 135 -7.23 7.42 13.51
N LEU A 136 -7.28 8.68 13.95
CA LEU A 136 -6.34 9.16 14.97
C LEU A 136 -6.64 8.57 16.35
N PRO A 137 -5.59 8.29 17.17
CA PRO A 137 -5.79 7.94 18.57
C PRO A 137 -6.64 8.99 19.31
N ALA A 138 -7.67 8.53 20.01
CA ALA A 138 -8.69 9.41 20.59
C ALA A 138 -8.14 10.42 21.63
N ASP A 139 -7.06 10.07 22.32
CA ASP A 139 -6.35 10.92 23.26
C ASP A 139 -5.58 12.06 22.55
N ILE A 140 -4.98 11.77 21.40
CA ILE A 140 -4.31 12.78 20.57
C ILE A 140 -5.35 13.66 19.85
N LEU A 141 -6.41 13.06 19.32
CA LEU A 141 -7.48 13.78 18.62
C LEU A 141 -8.11 14.88 19.50
N LYS A 142 -8.34 14.59 20.79
CA LYS A 142 -8.86 15.57 21.77
C LYS A 142 -7.97 16.80 21.97
N GLN A 143 -6.69 16.72 21.63
CA GLN A 143 -5.72 17.82 21.78
C GLN A 143 -5.57 18.65 20.51
N ILE A 144 -6.17 18.21 19.40
CA ILE A 144 -6.18 18.95 18.14
C ILE A 144 -7.34 19.95 18.20
N ALA A 145 -7.01 21.24 18.19
CA ALA A 145 -8.01 22.31 18.27
C ALA A 145 -8.81 22.51 16.97
N ASP A 146 -8.19 22.24 15.82
CA ASP A 146 -8.84 22.29 14.50
C ASP A 146 -8.31 21.16 13.61
N ILE A 147 -9.13 20.13 13.40
CA ILE A 147 -8.80 18.97 12.56
C ILE A 147 -8.53 19.35 11.10
N ARG A 148 -9.09 20.46 10.63
CA ARG A 148 -8.88 20.94 9.25
C ARG A 148 -7.47 21.50 9.09
N VAL A 149 -6.96 22.19 10.11
CA VAL A 149 -5.56 22.66 10.14
C VAL A 149 -4.61 21.47 10.26
N PHE A 150 -4.98 20.46 11.05
CA PHE A 150 -4.24 19.20 11.17
C PHE A 150 -4.08 18.49 9.82
N ALA A 151 -5.19 18.23 9.13
CA ALA A 151 -5.21 17.58 7.83
C ALA A 151 -4.50 18.38 6.71
N LEU A 152 -4.32 19.69 6.87
CA LEU A 152 -3.48 20.51 5.99
C LEU A 152 -1.97 20.34 6.24
N GLY A 153 -1.58 19.50 7.20
CA GLY A 153 -0.19 19.22 7.55
C GLY A 153 0.34 20.00 8.75
N TYR A 154 -0.52 20.50 9.66
CA TYR A 154 -0.07 21.38 10.75
C TYR A 154 -0.61 20.98 12.12
N CYS A 155 0.27 20.87 13.11
CA CYS A 155 -0.11 20.58 14.50
C CYS A 155 0.66 21.45 15.51
N THR A 156 0.33 21.32 16.79
CA THR A 156 1.11 21.92 17.88
C THR A 156 2.36 21.10 18.14
N SER A 157 3.35 21.69 18.84
CA SER A 157 4.57 20.96 19.25
C SER A 157 4.24 19.75 20.12
N GLU A 158 3.26 19.89 21.01
CA GLU A 158 2.84 18.83 21.94
C GLU A 158 2.27 17.63 21.18
N VAL A 159 1.33 17.89 20.25
CA VAL A 159 0.73 16.86 19.40
C VAL A 159 1.80 16.19 18.54
N MET A 160 2.71 16.96 17.94
CA MET A 160 3.83 16.42 17.16
C MET A 160 4.69 15.43 17.97
N GLN A 161 5.01 15.76 19.22
CA GLN A 161 5.80 14.88 20.09
C GLN A 161 5.05 13.59 20.42
N GLN A 162 3.76 13.68 20.73
CA GLN A 162 2.93 12.50 21.01
C GLN A 162 2.78 11.60 19.80
N LEU A 163 2.54 12.17 18.61
CA LEU A 163 2.47 11.39 17.37
C LEU A 163 3.79 10.68 17.06
N LYS A 164 4.93 11.34 17.26
CA LYS A 164 6.25 10.71 17.11
C LYS A 164 6.46 9.55 18.09
N LYS A 165 6.12 9.77 19.36
CA LYS A 165 6.22 8.75 20.40
C LYS A 165 5.34 7.54 20.05
N LYS A 166 4.06 7.77 19.74
CA LYS A 166 3.12 6.71 19.37
C LYS A 166 3.56 5.98 18.09
N SER A 167 4.05 6.71 17.10
CA SER A 167 4.62 6.13 15.87
C SER A 167 5.78 5.18 16.20
N ALA A 168 6.71 5.60 17.06
CA ALA A 168 7.87 4.80 17.44
C ALA A 168 7.47 3.55 18.24
N GLU A 169 6.52 3.68 19.17
CA GLU A 169 5.97 2.53 19.92
C GLU A 169 5.31 1.52 18.98
N ASN A 170 4.49 1.99 18.04
CA ASN A 170 3.83 1.12 17.05
C ASN A 170 4.85 0.45 16.10
N THR A 171 5.91 1.17 15.68
CA THR A 171 6.99 0.59 14.89
C THR A 171 7.73 -0.52 15.65
N GLN A 172 8.06 -0.30 16.92
CA GLN A 172 8.72 -1.33 17.75
C GLN A 172 7.84 -2.58 17.91
N GLU A 173 6.54 -2.39 18.12
CA GLU A 173 5.60 -3.51 18.23
C GLU A 173 5.44 -4.28 16.92
N MET A 174 5.37 -3.57 15.79
CA MET A 174 5.33 -4.17 14.46
C MET A 174 6.61 -4.97 14.19
N GLU A 175 7.79 -4.43 14.51
CA GLU A 175 9.07 -5.12 14.36
C GLU A 175 9.15 -6.38 15.23
N ARG A 176 8.66 -6.31 16.47
CA ARG A 176 8.59 -7.46 17.38
C ARG A 176 7.71 -8.57 16.81
N ILE A 177 6.47 -8.25 16.41
CA ILE A 177 5.53 -9.22 15.80
C ILE A 177 6.11 -9.77 14.49
N GLY A 178 6.71 -8.92 13.66
CA GLY A 178 7.35 -9.33 12.41
C GLY A 178 8.54 -10.26 12.61
N GLN A 179 9.28 -10.13 13.71
CA GLN A 179 10.33 -11.08 14.08
C GLN A 179 9.72 -12.43 14.51
N GLU A 180 8.75 -12.40 15.43
CA GLU A 180 8.08 -13.62 15.92
C GLU A 180 7.39 -14.39 14.79
N TYR A 181 6.73 -13.67 13.88
CA TYR A 181 6.15 -14.24 12.67
C TYR A 181 7.20 -14.94 11.81
N ARG A 182 8.32 -14.26 11.50
CA ARG A 182 9.40 -14.87 10.69
C ARG A 182 9.95 -16.13 11.33
N GLU A 183 10.21 -16.10 12.64
CA GLU A 183 10.69 -17.28 13.38
C GLU A 183 9.65 -18.41 13.34
N ALA A 184 8.36 -18.10 13.52
CA ALA A 184 7.29 -19.08 13.44
C ALA A 184 7.14 -19.70 12.04
N MET A 185 7.29 -18.91 10.97
CA MET A 185 7.21 -19.37 9.58
C MET A 185 8.41 -20.27 9.22
N VAL A 186 9.62 -19.90 9.62
CA VAL A 186 10.82 -20.74 9.44
C VAL A 186 10.62 -22.11 10.13
N ASN A 187 10.04 -22.13 11.32
CA ASN A 187 9.76 -23.36 12.05
C ASN A 187 8.67 -24.25 11.40
N GLN A 188 7.87 -23.73 10.45
CA GLN A 188 6.93 -24.56 9.69
C GLN A 188 7.65 -25.50 8.72
N ASN A 189 8.89 -25.19 8.34
CA ASN A 189 9.69 -25.97 7.39
C ASN A 189 8.90 -26.30 6.10
N ILE A 190 8.21 -25.29 5.58
CA ILE A 190 7.51 -25.30 4.30
C ILE A 190 8.51 -24.80 3.25
N ALA A 191 8.51 -25.43 2.08
CA ALA A 191 9.42 -25.05 1.01
C ALA A 191 9.07 -23.67 0.43
N ASP A 192 10.09 -22.90 0.03
CA ASP A 192 9.93 -21.52 -0.44
C ASP A 192 9.01 -21.41 -1.66
N ASP A 193 9.00 -22.42 -2.53
CA ASP A 193 8.11 -22.50 -3.69
C ASP A 193 6.64 -22.55 -3.27
N VAL A 194 6.29 -23.34 -2.26
CA VAL A 194 4.94 -23.39 -1.70
C VAL A 194 4.54 -22.06 -1.07
N HIS A 195 5.46 -21.39 -0.35
CA HIS A 195 5.20 -20.06 0.20
C HIS A 195 4.91 -19.00 -0.87
N ARG A 196 5.49 -19.14 -2.07
CA ARG A 196 5.25 -18.22 -3.20
C ARG A 196 3.86 -18.41 -3.81
N LEU A 197 3.29 -19.62 -3.77
CA LEU A 197 1.96 -19.92 -4.33
C LEU A 197 0.83 -19.15 -3.66
N VAL A 198 1.05 -18.54 -2.48
CA VAL A 198 0.01 -17.82 -1.72
C VAL A 198 0.29 -16.31 -1.61
N GLN A 199 1.24 -15.78 -2.37
CA GLN A 199 1.62 -14.36 -2.35
C GLN A 199 0.72 -13.53 -3.30
N PHE A 200 -0.46 -13.17 -2.83
CA PHE A 200 -1.44 -12.39 -3.60
C PHE A 200 -1.65 -10.97 -3.09
N HIS A 201 -0.72 -10.39 -2.32
CA HIS A 201 -0.84 -9.03 -1.77
C HIS A 201 -1.28 -8.02 -2.84
N ASP A 202 -2.30 -7.22 -2.52
CA ASP A 202 -3.00 -6.24 -3.38
C ASP A 202 -3.75 -6.82 -4.60
N CYS A 203 -3.80 -8.14 -4.78
CA CYS A 203 -4.69 -8.76 -5.75
C CYS A 203 -6.14 -8.69 -5.26
N LYS A 204 -7.06 -8.35 -6.16
CA LYS A 204 -8.50 -8.31 -5.85
C LYS A 204 -9.13 -9.67 -6.12
N VAL A 205 -9.86 -10.22 -5.15
CA VAL A 205 -10.64 -11.45 -5.37
C VAL A 205 -11.81 -11.13 -6.30
N THR A 206 -11.87 -11.79 -7.46
CA THR A 206 -12.94 -11.65 -8.45
C THR A 206 -13.97 -12.75 -8.36
N GLU A 207 -13.57 -13.93 -7.91
CA GLU A 207 -14.44 -15.10 -7.81
C GLU A 207 -13.98 -16.05 -6.70
N LEU A 208 -14.95 -16.73 -6.07
CA LEU A 208 -14.73 -17.77 -5.08
C LEU A 208 -15.66 -18.95 -5.39
N LEU A 209 -15.08 -20.05 -5.88
CA LEU A 209 -15.82 -21.25 -6.30
C LEU A 209 -15.51 -22.40 -5.36
N HIS A 210 -16.56 -22.97 -4.76
CA HIS A 210 -16.45 -24.12 -3.86
C HIS A 210 -17.18 -25.32 -4.46
N ALA A 211 -16.42 -26.32 -4.88
CA ALA A 211 -16.90 -27.63 -5.31
C ALA A 211 -16.11 -28.72 -4.56
N ASP A 212 -15.41 -29.61 -5.27
CA ASP A 212 -14.47 -30.55 -4.65
C ASP A 212 -13.18 -29.87 -4.16
N ASN A 213 -12.84 -28.72 -4.77
CA ASN A 213 -11.75 -27.84 -4.40
C ASN A 213 -12.29 -26.42 -4.15
N LEU A 214 -11.49 -25.58 -3.46
CA LEU A 214 -11.76 -24.15 -3.35
C LEU A 214 -10.89 -23.42 -4.35
N VAL A 215 -11.50 -22.76 -5.32
CA VAL A 215 -10.82 -21.98 -6.35
C VAL A 215 -11.09 -20.50 -6.09
N ILE A 216 -10.02 -19.70 -6.04
CA ILE A 216 -10.05 -18.25 -5.88
C ILE A 216 -9.43 -17.62 -7.11
N ASN A 217 -10.19 -16.80 -7.82
CA ASN A 217 -9.69 -16.04 -8.98
C ASN A 217 -9.40 -14.60 -8.56
N PHE A 218 -8.38 -14.02 -9.18
CA PHE A 218 -7.86 -12.71 -8.84
C PHE A 218 -7.75 -11.80 -10.05
N ASP A 219 -7.96 -10.51 -9.83
CA ASP A 219 -7.42 -9.45 -10.65
C ASP A 219 -6.07 -9.02 -10.04
N ASN A 220 -4.99 -9.38 -10.72
CA ASN A 220 -3.62 -9.20 -10.23
C ASN A 220 -2.97 -7.87 -10.65
N ARG A 221 -3.70 -6.98 -11.35
CA ARG A 221 -3.14 -5.70 -11.86
C ARG A 221 -2.58 -4.79 -10.76
N GLY A 222 -3.01 -4.96 -9.52
CA GLY A 222 -2.51 -4.24 -8.35
C GLY A 222 -1.42 -4.97 -7.56
N GLY A 223 -1.21 -6.26 -7.82
CA GLY A 223 -0.29 -7.11 -7.04
C GLY A 223 1.08 -7.27 -7.68
N PHE A 224 1.93 -8.05 -7.01
CA PHE A 224 3.31 -8.32 -7.41
C PHE A 224 3.51 -9.75 -7.94
N THR A 225 2.45 -10.36 -8.49
CA THR A 225 2.44 -11.75 -8.95
C THR A 225 1.74 -11.88 -10.31
N GLU A 226 2.28 -12.76 -11.16
CA GLU A 226 1.67 -13.15 -12.44
C GLU A 226 0.58 -14.21 -12.27
N MET A 227 0.49 -14.84 -11.09
CA MET A 227 -0.55 -15.81 -10.78
C MET A 227 -1.87 -15.07 -10.54
N ASN A 228 -2.95 -15.57 -11.11
CA ASN A 228 -4.28 -15.00 -10.99
C ASN A 228 -5.33 -16.01 -10.52
N LYS A 229 -4.90 -17.23 -10.18
CA LYS A 229 -5.75 -18.29 -9.65
C LYS A 229 -5.06 -19.07 -8.55
N LEU A 230 -5.78 -19.34 -7.46
CA LEU A 230 -5.38 -20.20 -6.35
C LEU A 230 -6.40 -21.33 -6.20
N THR A 231 -5.93 -22.57 -6.15
CA THR A 231 -6.75 -23.76 -5.90
C THR A 231 -6.25 -24.46 -4.63
N LEU A 232 -7.14 -24.60 -3.65
CA LEU A 232 -6.92 -25.36 -2.42
C LEU A 232 -7.60 -26.72 -2.55
N ILE A 233 -6.82 -27.80 -2.43
CA ILE A 233 -7.27 -29.17 -2.67
C ILE A 233 -7.91 -29.75 -1.42
N ALA A 234 -9.07 -30.39 -1.58
CA ALA A 234 -9.87 -30.96 -0.48
C ALA A 234 -10.01 -29.98 0.71
N PRO A 235 -10.60 -28.79 0.46
CA PRO A 235 -10.62 -27.70 1.42
C PRO A 235 -11.60 -27.98 2.57
N GLU A 236 -11.27 -27.47 3.75
CA GLU A 236 -12.20 -27.26 4.84
C GLU A 236 -12.10 -25.78 5.27
N ILE A 237 -13.20 -25.04 5.06
CA ILE A 237 -13.26 -23.63 5.46
C ILE A 237 -13.52 -23.58 6.97
N LEU A 238 -12.46 -23.27 7.73
CA LEU A 238 -12.50 -23.15 9.18
C LEU A 238 -13.11 -21.80 9.62
N LYS A 239 -12.91 -20.76 8.81
CA LYS A 239 -13.44 -19.42 9.08
C LYS A 239 -13.64 -18.65 7.77
N GLN A 240 -14.79 -17.99 7.64
CA GLN A 240 -15.04 -16.98 6.62
C GLN A 240 -15.85 -15.86 7.24
N GLU A 241 -15.26 -14.67 7.36
CA GLU A 241 -15.97 -13.46 7.78
C GLU A 241 -16.37 -12.65 6.55
N GLY A 242 -17.58 -12.09 6.55
CA GLY A 242 -18.00 -11.16 5.51
C GLY A 242 -17.99 -11.70 4.07
N GLU A 243 -17.98 -10.77 3.13
CA GLU A 243 -17.86 -11.06 1.70
C GLU A 243 -16.38 -11.05 1.30
N VAL A 244 -15.94 -12.14 0.66
CA VAL A 244 -14.56 -12.30 0.19
C VAL A 244 -14.39 -11.75 -1.22
N VAL A 245 -15.40 -11.95 -2.08
CA VAL A 245 -15.39 -11.45 -3.46
C VAL A 245 -15.48 -9.94 -3.45
N GLY A 246 -14.61 -9.29 -4.22
CA GLY A 246 -14.49 -7.84 -4.30
C GLY A 246 -13.46 -7.24 -3.34
N SER A 247 -12.99 -8.01 -2.36
CA SER A 247 -11.97 -7.60 -1.38
C SER A 247 -10.55 -7.78 -1.94
N HIS A 248 -9.59 -6.99 -1.47
CA HIS A 248 -8.17 -7.17 -1.79
C HIS A 248 -7.48 -8.06 -0.77
N TRP A 249 -6.54 -8.87 -1.21
CA TRP A 249 -5.72 -9.70 -0.35
C TRP A 249 -4.63 -8.86 0.30
N LEU A 250 -4.64 -8.77 1.63
CA LEU A 250 -3.66 -7.98 2.37
C LEU A 250 -2.50 -8.85 2.83
N TYR A 251 -2.77 -9.81 3.71
CA TYR A 251 -1.71 -10.62 4.32
C TYR A 251 -2.14 -12.06 4.49
N GLN A 252 -1.15 -12.95 4.55
CA GLN A 252 -1.38 -14.37 4.73
C GLN A 252 -0.35 -15.01 5.64
N GLU A 253 -0.80 -16.04 6.35
CA GLU A 253 0.05 -16.96 7.11
C GLU A 253 -0.24 -18.37 6.63
N LEU A 254 0.82 -19.16 6.44
CA LEU A 254 0.71 -20.53 5.98
C LEU A 254 1.33 -21.47 7.00
N TYR A 255 0.51 -22.36 7.55
CA TYR A 255 0.91 -23.32 8.58
C TYR A 255 0.92 -24.73 8.02
N ARG A 256 1.89 -25.54 8.47
CA ARG A 256 1.91 -26.97 8.17
C ARG A 256 1.06 -27.71 9.21
N ILE A 257 0.18 -28.58 8.74
CA ILE A 257 -0.63 -29.46 9.58
C ILE A 257 -0.34 -30.93 9.25
N ASP A 258 -0.92 -31.88 9.99
CA ASP A 258 -0.67 -33.32 9.82
C ASP A 258 -0.94 -33.80 8.38
N GLN A 259 -1.98 -33.24 7.74
CA GLN A 259 -2.39 -33.57 6.37
C GLN A 259 -2.53 -32.30 5.51
N GLY A 260 -1.39 -31.67 5.20
CA GLY A 260 -1.31 -30.54 4.27
C GLY A 260 -1.04 -29.22 4.97
N TYR A 261 -1.88 -28.22 4.68
CA TYR A 261 -1.67 -26.83 5.08
C TYR A 261 -2.92 -26.17 5.66
N GLU A 262 -2.72 -25.18 6.51
CA GLU A 262 -3.75 -24.24 6.97
C GLU A 262 -3.35 -22.83 6.54
N LEU A 263 -4.14 -22.23 5.65
CA LEU A 263 -3.94 -20.91 5.09
C LEU A 263 -4.85 -19.92 5.80
N HIS A 264 -4.26 -18.89 6.40
CA HIS A 264 -4.95 -17.77 7.02
C HIS A 264 -4.77 -16.55 6.13
N VAL A 265 -5.86 -15.87 5.80
CA VAL A 265 -5.86 -14.71 4.92
C VAL A 265 -6.59 -13.56 5.60
N LEU A 266 -5.97 -12.39 5.56
CA LEU A 266 -6.56 -11.10 5.91
C LEU A 266 -6.88 -10.35 4.62
N LEU A 267 -8.11 -9.86 4.51
CA LEU A 267 -8.63 -9.16 3.33
C LEU A 267 -8.99 -7.71 3.69
N ASP A 268 -8.85 -6.82 2.72
CA ASP A 268 -9.37 -5.45 2.72
C ASP A 268 -10.89 -5.44 2.90
N GLY A 269 -11.38 -4.41 3.59
CA GLY A 269 -12.79 -4.14 3.83
C GLY A 269 -13.01 -3.54 5.22
N GLU A 270 -14.24 -3.14 5.51
CA GLU A 270 -14.69 -2.78 6.87
C GLU A 270 -15.84 -3.76 7.21
N PRO A 271 -15.63 -4.76 8.10
CA PRO A 271 -14.62 -4.86 9.17
C PRO A 271 -13.41 -5.78 8.88
N MET A 272 -12.74 -5.63 7.73
CA MET A 272 -11.52 -6.35 7.31
C MET A 272 -11.65 -7.87 7.39
N PRO A 273 -12.28 -8.51 6.38
CA PRO A 273 -12.62 -9.92 6.40
C PRO A 273 -11.42 -10.86 6.63
N GLU A 274 -11.68 -12.01 7.26
CA GLU A 274 -10.72 -13.11 7.39
C GLU A 274 -11.24 -14.38 6.73
N LEU A 275 -10.35 -15.08 6.05
CA LEU A 275 -10.59 -16.41 5.49
C LEU A 275 -9.54 -17.37 6.03
N ILE A 276 -9.95 -18.46 6.66
CA ILE A 276 -9.07 -19.52 7.15
C ILE A 276 -9.53 -20.84 6.56
N VAL A 277 -8.64 -21.53 5.85
CA VAL A 277 -8.94 -22.76 5.13
C VAL A 277 -7.82 -23.76 5.38
N SER A 278 -8.17 -24.97 5.80
CA SER A 278 -7.26 -26.13 5.75
C SER A 278 -7.42 -26.86 4.42
N CYS A 279 -6.35 -27.40 3.88
CA CYS A 279 -6.32 -28.09 2.60
C CYS A 279 -5.19 -29.11 2.56
N THR A 280 -5.32 -30.12 1.70
CA THR A 280 -4.27 -31.15 1.56
C THR A 280 -3.11 -30.68 0.69
N ASP A 281 -3.38 -29.79 -0.26
CA ASP A 281 -2.39 -29.26 -1.21
C ASP A 281 -2.82 -27.91 -1.80
N ILE A 282 -1.86 -27.18 -2.38
CA ILE A 282 -2.04 -25.82 -2.91
C ILE A 282 -1.48 -25.73 -4.33
N ILE A 283 -2.27 -25.17 -5.24
CA ILE A 283 -1.87 -24.92 -6.64
C ILE A 283 -2.15 -23.46 -6.97
N ALA A 284 -1.19 -22.76 -7.56
CA ALA A 284 -1.40 -21.42 -8.08
C ALA A 284 -0.92 -21.32 -9.54
N GLU A 285 -1.72 -20.67 -10.38
CA GLU A 285 -1.58 -20.70 -11.84
C GLU A 285 -1.87 -19.32 -12.45
N THR A 286 -1.44 -19.15 -13.70
CA THR A 286 -1.84 -18.03 -14.56
C THR A 286 -2.83 -18.55 -15.60
N GLU A 287 -4.03 -17.98 -15.64
CA GLU A 287 -5.08 -18.22 -16.64
C GLU A 287 -5.31 -17.05 -17.59
#